data_AF-A0A5E4MED8-F1
#
_entry.id   AF-A0A5E4MED8-F1
#
_cell.length_a   1.000
_cell.length_b   1.000
_cell.length_c   1.000
_cell.angle_alpha   90.00
_cell.angle_beta   90.00
_cell.angle_gamma   90.00
#
_symmetry.space_group_name_H-M   'P 1'
#
loop_
_entity.id
_entity.type
_entity.pdbx_description
1 polymer ?
#
loop_
_entity_poly.entity_id
_entity_poly.type
_entity_poly.pdbx_seq_one_letter_code
_entity_poly.pdbx_strand_id
1 'polypeptide(L)'
;MLRNNFNSPNNVSPVEESTIEEEIALISMKMLPRVKIFTHDSRSNAGVHLFTFVVLLIGSAVLLECTTTGSGIVSAIRESMMGLMMQPYSESATNTLNMIQESIGCCGADGPNDYLSLRRALPSECRDTVTGNAFFYGCADEVTWFLEEKSKWITNIAISIAALEMFISVLSVILVKALQKEEKFNYNR
;
A
#
# COMPACT_ATOMS: atom_id res chain seq x y z
N MET A 1 6.72 29.04 6.95
CA MET A 1 5.52 29.77 6.48
C MET A 1 5.40 29.47 5.00
N LEU A 2 4.40 28.79 4.44
CA LEU A 2 3.11 28.28 4.88
C LEU A 2 2.87 26.95 4.15
N ARG A 3 2.48 25.93 4.90
CA ARG A 3 1.76 24.77 4.41
C ARG A 3 0.34 25.23 4.04
N ASN A 4 -0.24 24.67 2.98
CA ASN A 4 -1.69 24.53 2.69
C ASN A 4 -2.14 25.07 1.32
N ASN A 5 -2.24 24.16 0.35
CA ASN A 5 -3.43 24.02 -0.50
C ASN A 5 -3.50 22.60 -1.10
N PHE A 6 -3.34 21.58 -0.25
CA PHE A 6 -3.90 20.26 -0.53
C PHE A 6 -5.30 20.23 0.09
N ASN A 7 -6.23 20.87 -0.63
CA ASN A 7 -7.65 20.75 -0.35
C ASN A 7 -8.30 20.15 -1.60
N SER A 8 -8.02 18.87 -1.84
CA SER A 8 -9.12 17.96 -2.14
C SER A 8 -8.90 16.67 -1.35
N PRO A 9 -9.74 16.42 -0.34
CA PRO A 9 -9.75 15.23 0.49
C PRO A 9 -10.46 14.09 -0.28
N ASN A 10 -10.27 12.84 0.13
CA ASN A 10 -11.13 11.70 -0.27
C ASN A 10 -10.89 11.06 -1.65
N ASN A 11 -9.64 10.95 -2.11
CA ASN A 11 -9.29 9.90 -3.06
C ASN A 11 -8.07 9.13 -2.55
N VAL A 12 -8.27 8.48 -1.39
CA VAL A 12 -7.80 7.09 -1.29
C VAL A 12 -8.35 6.43 -2.55
N SER A 13 -7.50 5.86 -3.39
CA SER A 13 -7.99 5.11 -4.55
C SER A 13 -9.14 4.21 -4.06
N PRO A 14 -10.34 4.26 -4.66
CA PRO A 14 -11.53 3.55 -4.16
C PRO A 14 -11.38 2.01 -4.15
N VAL A 15 -10.18 1.51 -4.50
CA VAL A 15 -9.74 0.13 -4.35
C VAL A 15 -9.22 -0.17 -2.93
N GLU A 16 -8.65 0.80 -2.20
CA GLU A 16 -7.95 0.50 -0.92
C GLU A 16 -8.84 0.69 0.32
N GLU A 17 -9.71 1.70 0.35
CA GLU A 17 -10.68 1.87 1.46
C GLU A 17 -11.80 0.82 1.41
N SER A 18 -12.19 0.38 0.21
CA SER A 18 -13.17 -0.69 0.02
C SER A 18 -12.61 -2.07 0.38
N THR A 19 -11.34 -2.34 0.05
CA THR A 19 -10.68 -3.61 0.40
C THR A 19 -10.45 -3.74 1.91
N ILE A 20 -10.20 -2.65 2.64
CA ILE A 20 -10.01 -2.71 4.11
C ILE A 20 -11.32 -3.01 4.83
N GLU A 21 -12.43 -2.38 4.45
CA GLU A 21 -13.77 -2.70 4.99
C GLU A 21 -14.19 -4.13 4.58
N GLU A 22 -13.89 -4.57 3.35
CA GLU A 22 -14.13 -5.96 2.93
C GLU A 22 -13.27 -6.96 3.70
N GLU A 23 -11.99 -6.68 3.96
CA GLU A 23 -11.10 -7.55 4.74
C GLU A 23 -11.49 -7.58 6.23
N ILE A 24 -11.90 -6.45 6.83
CA ILE A 24 -12.44 -6.42 8.19
C ILE A 24 -13.74 -7.23 8.28
N ALA A 25 -14.63 -7.08 7.28
CA ALA A 25 -15.84 -7.89 7.19
C ALA A 25 -15.51 -9.37 6.93
N LEU A 26 -14.50 -9.69 6.12
CA LEU A 26 -14.04 -11.05 5.84
C LEU A 26 -13.38 -11.69 7.06
N ILE A 27 -12.61 -10.95 7.85
CA ILE A 27 -12.01 -11.38 9.14
C ILE A 27 -13.13 -11.64 10.15
N SER A 28 -14.10 -10.72 10.28
CA SER A 28 -15.26 -10.85 11.17
C SER A 28 -16.16 -12.03 10.76
N MET A 29 -16.39 -12.22 9.45
CA MET A 29 -17.24 -13.28 8.90
C MET A 29 -16.52 -14.64 8.85
N LYS A 30 -15.17 -14.69 8.80
CA LYS A 30 -14.36 -15.91 9.02
C LYS A 30 -14.20 -16.28 10.50
N MET A 31 -14.33 -15.32 11.43
CA MET A 31 -14.22 -15.55 12.88
C MET A 31 -15.34 -16.48 13.40
N LEU A 32 -16.58 -16.26 12.95
CA LEU A 32 -17.76 -16.99 13.42
C LEU A 32 -17.76 -18.50 13.07
N PRO A 33 -17.40 -18.94 11.84
CA PRO A 33 -17.27 -20.36 11.52
C PRO A 33 -15.93 -20.97 11.96
N ARG A 34 -14.83 -20.20 12.11
CA ARG A 34 -13.54 -20.74 12.57
C ARG A 34 -13.57 -21.21 14.02
N VAL A 35 -14.34 -20.57 14.91
CA VAL A 35 -14.48 -21.01 16.31
C VAL A 35 -14.89 -22.49 16.44
N LYS A 36 -15.69 -23.02 15.49
CA LYS A 36 -16.17 -24.41 15.51
C LYS A 36 -15.20 -25.44 14.92
N ILE A 37 -14.29 -25.04 14.03
CA ILE A 37 -13.28 -25.93 13.40
C ILE A 37 -11.93 -25.87 14.14
N PHE A 38 -11.66 -24.77 14.87
CA PHE A 38 -10.40 -24.50 15.57
C PHE A 38 -10.11 -25.42 16.76
N THR A 39 -11.09 -26.17 17.24
CA THR A 39 -10.91 -27.10 18.38
C THR A 39 -10.03 -28.32 18.06
N HIS A 40 -9.72 -28.60 16.78
CA HIS A 40 -8.98 -29.80 16.39
C HIS A 40 -7.48 -29.59 16.10
N ASP A 41 -7.01 -28.38 15.76
CA ASP A 41 -5.59 -28.17 15.35
C ASP A 41 -5.00 -26.81 15.82
N SER A 42 -5.20 -26.50 17.10
CA SER A 42 -4.78 -25.22 17.72
C SER A 42 -3.26 -24.97 17.68
N ARG A 43 -2.41 -26.00 17.55
CA ARG A 43 -0.94 -25.85 17.52
C ARG A 43 -0.41 -25.42 16.15
N SER A 44 -1.01 -25.93 15.07
CA SER A 44 -0.61 -25.57 13.70
C SER A 44 -0.91 -24.08 13.39
N ASN A 45 -2.07 -23.59 13.84
CA ASN A 45 -2.53 -22.24 13.54
C ASN A 45 -1.64 -21.14 14.15
N ALA A 46 -1.20 -21.30 15.41
CA ALA A 46 -0.31 -20.32 16.05
C ALA A 46 1.05 -20.21 15.34
N GLY A 47 1.56 -21.34 14.83
CA GLY A 47 2.79 -21.36 14.03
C GLY A 47 2.64 -20.61 12.71
N VAL A 48 1.50 -20.75 12.04
CA VAL A 48 1.20 -20.01 10.81
C VAL A 48 1.10 -18.50 11.05
N HIS A 49 0.40 -18.04 12.09
CA HIS A 49 0.33 -16.61 12.41
C HIS A 49 1.71 -16.01 12.73
N LEU A 50 2.55 -16.74 13.47
CA LEU A 50 3.93 -16.32 13.75
C LEU A 50 4.76 -16.22 12.46
N PHE A 51 4.66 -17.22 11.58
CA PHE A 51 5.37 -17.22 10.31
C PHE A 51 4.94 -16.05 9.42
N THR A 52 3.62 -15.84 9.26
CA THR A 52 3.06 -14.71 8.50
C THR A 52 3.53 -13.37 9.05
N PHE A 53 3.55 -13.20 10.37
CA PHE A 53 4.04 -11.98 11.00
C PHE A 53 5.53 -11.72 10.68
N VAL A 54 6.38 -12.75 10.73
CA VAL A 54 7.80 -12.61 10.38
C VAL A 54 7.99 -12.26 8.90
N VAL A 55 7.26 -12.91 8.00
CA VAL A 55 7.30 -12.59 6.57
C VAL A 55 6.84 -11.16 6.31
N LEU A 56 5.78 -10.70 6.98
CA LEU A 56 5.30 -9.33 6.88
C LEU A 56 6.35 -8.32 7.39
N LEU A 57 7.00 -8.59 8.51
CA LEU A 57 8.07 -7.72 9.02
C LEU A 57 9.24 -7.59 8.03
N ILE A 58 9.70 -8.71 7.48
CA ILE A 58 10.79 -8.73 6.49
C ILE A 58 10.35 -8.01 5.22
N GLY A 59 9.16 -8.32 4.69
CA GLY A 59 8.63 -7.68 3.49
C GLY A 59 8.46 -6.17 3.66
N SER A 60 8.00 -5.72 4.83
CA SER A 60 7.85 -4.31 5.18
C SER A 60 9.18 -3.58 5.22
N ALA A 61 10.23 -4.20 5.78
CA ALA A 61 11.57 -3.63 5.79
C ALA A 61 12.12 -3.45 4.37
N VAL A 62 12.00 -4.48 3.53
CA VAL A 62 12.42 -4.43 2.12
C VAL A 62 11.63 -3.39 1.34
N LEU A 63 10.31 -3.32 1.54
CA LEU A 63 9.45 -2.35 0.83
C LEU A 63 9.83 -0.91 1.19
N LEU A 64 10.14 -0.64 2.46
CA LEU A 64 10.57 0.68 2.93
C LEU A 64 11.94 1.08 2.36
N GLU A 65 12.89 0.14 2.32
CA GLU A 65 14.22 0.35 1.71
C GLU A 65 14.11 0.62 0.19
N CYS A 66 13.28 -0.15 -0.50
CA CYS A 66 13.05 0.00 -1.94
C CYS A 66 12.39 1.34 -2.28
N THR A 67 11.51 1.87 -1.42
CA THR A 67 10.76 3.12 -1.67
C THR A 67 11.53 4.37 -1.27
N THR A 68 12.66 4.25 -0.55
CA THR A 68 13.46 5.40 -0.12
C THR A 68 14.02 6.18 -1.31
N THR A 69 13.91 7.51 -1.24
CA THR A 69 14.45 8.42 -2.26
C THR A 69 15.96 8.21 -2.47
N GLY A 70 16.38 7.93 -3.71
CA GLY A 70 17.77 7.63 -4.07
C GLY A 70 18.08 6.14 -4.26
N SER A 71 17.12 5.25 -3.98
CA SER A 71 17.18 3.85 -4.39
C SER A 71 16.99 3.68 -5.90
N GLY A 72 17.28 2.48 -6.43
CA GLY A 72 17.09 2.15 -7.85
C GLY A 72 15.65 2.30 -8.36
N ILE A 73 14.66 2.47 -7.47
CA ILE A 73 13.25 2.68 -7.83
C ILE A 73 13.03 4.00 -8.56
N VAL A 74 13.75 5.07 -8.19
CA VAL A 74 13.63 6.38 -8.83
C VAL A 74 14.02 6.27 -10.31
N SER A 75 15.08 5.49 -10.59
CA SER A 75 15.53 5.22 -11.96
C SER A 75 14.52 4.37 -12.72
N ALA A 76 13.93 3.35 -12.10
CA ALA A 76 12.90 2.53 -12.73
C ALA A 76 11.63 3.35 -13.06
N ILE A 77 11.21 4.25 -12.17
CA ILE A 77 10.09 5.16 -12.42
C ILE A 77 10.42 6.12 -13.55
N ARG A 78 11.63 6.70 -13.55
CA ARG A 78 12.12 7.58 -14.62
C ARG A 78 12.10 6.89 -15.98
N GLU A 79 12.67 5.69 -16.08
CA GLU A 79 12.69 4.91 -17.32
C GLU A 79 11.27 4.55 -17.79
N SER A 80 10.38 4.20 -16.86
CA SER A 80 8.97 3.92 -17.17
C SER A 80 8.27 5.17 -17.73
N MET A 81 8.47 6.33 -17.11
CA MET A 81 7.93 7.61 -17.58
C MET A 81 8.46 7.97 -18.97
N MET A 82 9.78 7.87 -19.17
CA MET A 82 10.38 8.11 -20.48
C MET A 82 9.86 7.11 -21.53
N GLY A 83 9.67 5.84 -21.17
CA GLY A 83 9.10 4.81 -22.03
C GLY A 83 7.67 5.15 -22.48
N LEU A 84 6.81 5.60 -21.56
CA LEU A 84 5.45 6.06 -21.88
C LEU A 84 5.47 7.27 -22.82
N MET A 85 6.37 8.23 -22.59
CA MET A 85 6.53 9.40 -23.45
C MET A 85 7.03 9.02 -24.86
N MET A 86 7.85 7.97 -24.99
CA MET A 86 8.36 7.50 -26.28
C MET A 86 7.27 6.86 -27.16
N GLN A 87 6.15 6.41 -26.60
CA GLN A 87 5.07 5.73 -27.32
C GLN A 87 3.74 6.55 -27.38
N PRO A 88 3.69 7.66 -28.13
CA PRO A 88 2.52 8.56 -28.15
C PRO A 88 1.27 7.98 -28.82
N TYR A 89 1.43 6.97 -29.67
CA TYR A 89 0.31 6.39 -30.42
C TYR A 89 -0.52 5.41 -29.58
N SER A 90 -0.05 5.07 -28.38
CA SER A 90 -0.80 4.24 -27.45
C SER A 90 -1.70 5.13 -26.59
N GLU A 91 -3.02 5.02 -26.79
CA GLU A 91 -4.00 5.68 -25.93
C GLU A 91 -3.84 5.25 -24.47
N SER A 92 -3.52 3.97 -24.23
CA SER A 92 -3.28 3.47 -22.87
C SER A 92 -2.08 4.14 -22.22
N ALA A 93 -0.97 4.29 -22.94
CA ALA A 93 0.24 4.91 -22.37
C ALA A 93 0.01 6.40 -22.07
N THR A 94 -0.67 7.10 -22.98
CA THR A 94 -1.02 8.52 -22.83
C THR A 94 -1.98 8.74 -21.68
N ASN A 95 -3.00 7.90 -21.55
CA ASN A 95 -3.98 7.98 -20.46
C ASN A 95 -3.32 7.74 -19.10
N THR A 96 -2.45 6.73 -18.97
CA THR A 96 -1.69 6.48 -17.74
C THR A 96 -0.77 7.64 -17.40
N LEU A 97 -0.05 8.20 -18.38
CA LEU A 97 0.84 9.34 -18.18
C LEU A 97 0.05 10.58 -17.69
N ASN A 98 -1.10 10.87 -18.31
CA ASN A 98 -1.94 12.00 -17.97
C ASN A 98 -2.53 11.85 -16.56
N MET A 99 -3.01 10.67 -16.19
CA MET A 99 -3.49 10.40 -14.83
C MET A 99 -2.40 10.63 -13.79
N ILE A 100 -1.16 10.20 -14.05
CA ILE A 100 -0.08 10.37 -13.07
C ILE A 100 0.30 11.85 -12.94
N GLN A 101 0.43 12.57 -14.05
CA GLN A 101 0.78 13.99 -14.05
C GLN A 101 -0.28 14.85 -13.36
N GLU A 102 -1.56 14.57 -13.61
CA GLU A 102 -2.67 15.30 -12.97
C GLU A 102 -2.83 14.94 -11.50
N SER A 103 -2.72 13.66 -11.13
CA SER A 103 -2.92 13.21 -9.74
C SER A 103 -1.81 13.63 -8.79
N ILE A 104 -0.57 13.70 -9.28
CA ILE A 104 0.61 14.06 -8.47
C ILE A 104 0.96 15.54 -8.60
N GLY A 105 0.65 16.18 -9.74
CA GLY A 105 1.03 17.56 -10.01
C GLY A 105 2.50 17.69 -10.40
N CYS A 106 2.96 16.80 -11.27
CA CYS A 106 4.34 16.74 -11.77
C CYS A 106 4.34 16.78 -13.31
N CYS A 107 5.50 17.05 -13.92
CA CYS A 107 5.61 17.04 -15.37
C CYS A 107 6.92 16.44 -15.89
N GLY A 108 6.80 15.53 -16.87
CA GLY A 108 7.92 14.81 -17.44
C GLY A 108 8.54 13.81 -16.44
N ALA A 109 9.63 13.16 -16.84
CA ALA A 109 10.34 12.27 -15.95
C ALA A 109 11.13 13.08 -14.92
N ASP A 110 11.89 14.08 -15.38
CA ASP A 110 12.74 14.97 -14.58
C ASP A 110 12.29 16.43 -14.61
N GLY A 111 11.39 16.75 -15.53
CA GLY A 111 10.81 18.06 -15.66
C GLY A 111 10.20 18.29 -17.03
N PRO A 112 9.63 19.48 -17.25
CA PRO A 112 8.97 19.83 -18.51
C PRO A 112 9.94 19.87 -19.71
N ASN A 113 11.26 19.97 -19.46
CA ASN A 113 12.30 19.96 -20.49
C ASN A 113 12.41 18.63 -21.24
N ASP A 114 11.91 17.53 -20.67
CA ASP A 114 11.91 16.23 -21.34
C ASP A 114 11.05 16.27 -22.60
N TYR A 115 9.90 16.94 -22.55
CA TYR A 115 9.05 17.15 -23.71
C TYR A 115 9.70 18.02 -24.78
N LEU A 116 10.43 19.06 -24.38
CA LEU A 116 11.17 19.93 -25.29
C LEU A 116 12.29 19.16 -26.01
N SER A 117 12.99 18.30 -25.26
CA SER A 117 14.06 17.45 -25.79
C SER A 117 13.53 16.45 -26.82
N LEU A 118 12.33 15.92 -26.59
CA LEU A 118 11.63 15.04 -27.55
C LEU A 118 10.89 15.78 -28.67
N ARG A 119 10.94 17.12 -28.72
CA ARG A 119 10.20 17.99 -29.66
C ARG A 119 8.69 17.72 -29.66
N ARG A 120 8.12 17.53 -28.47
CA ARG A 120 6.70 17.24 -28.24
C ARG A 120 6.03 18.44 -27.58
N ALA A 121 4.74 18.64 -27.86
CA ALA A 121 3.93 19.60 -27.12
C ALA A 121 3.67 19.07 -25.70
N LEU A 122 3.57 19.98 -24.73
CA LEU A 122 3.17 19.65 -23.36
C LEU A 122 1.68 19.28 -23.33
N PRO A 123 1.29 18.18 -22.65
CA PRO A 123 -0.11 17.86 -22.40
C PRO A 123 -0.74 18.90 -21.46
N SER A 124 -2.06 19.04 -21.52
CA SER A 124 -2.83 19.95 -20.65
C SER A 124 -2.69 19.63 -19.16
N GLU A 125 -2.48 18.35 -18.85
CA GLU A 125 -2.42 17.75 -17.53
C GLU A 125 -1.11 18.09 -16.80
N CYS A 126 -0.07 18.44 -17.56
CA CYS A 126 1.20 18.97 -17.04
C CYS A 126 1.09 20.47 -16.64
N ARG A 127 -0.06 21.11 -16.88
CA ARG A 127 -0.27 22.54 -16.62
C ARG A 127 -1.02 22.74 -15.31
N ASP A 128 -0.44 23.54 -14.43
CA ASP A 128 -1.09 23.95 -13.19
C ASP A 128 -2.35 24.78 -13.49
N THR A 129 -3.48 24.36 -12.94
CA THR A 129 -4.78 25.00 -13.12
C THR A 129 -4.85 26.41 -12.51
N VAL A 130 -3.97 26.71 -11.55
CA VAL A 130 -3.92 28.01 -10.85
C VAL A 130 -3.04 29.00 -11.60
N THR A 131 -1.79 28.63 -11.88
CA THR A 131 -0.81 29.55 -12.51
C THR A 131 -0.84 29.52 -14.04
N GLY A 132 -1.38 28.47 -14.65
CA GLY A 132 -1.30 28.24 -16.08
C GLY A 132 0.13 27.98 -16.56
N ASN A 133 1.08 27.67 -15.68
CA ASN A 133 2.43 27.28 -16.07
C ASN A 133 2.57 25.76 -15.99
N ALA A 134 3.60 25.22 -16.64
CA ALA A 134 3.93 23.81 -16.49
C ALA A 134 4.45 23.53 -15.07
N PHE A 135 4.16 22.35 -14.52
CA PHE A 135 4.81 21.92 -13.28
C PHE A 135 6.33 21.86 -13.46
N PHE A 136 7.08 22.40 -12.51
CA PHE A 136 8.55 22.42 -12.56
C PHE A 136 9.18 21.16 -11.98
N TYR A 137 8.42 20.37 -11.23
CA TYR A 137 8.89 19.14 -10.59
C TYR A 137 8.77 17.95 -11.54
N GLY A 138 9.82 17.13 -11.62
CA GLY A 138 9.80 15.87 -12.36
C GLY A 138 8.98 14.79 -11.64
N CYS A 139 8.29 13.95 -12.40
CA CYS A 139 7.48 12.89 -11.81
C CYS A 139 8.30 11.81 -11.10
N ALA A 140 9.57 11.57 -11.48
CA ALA A 140 10.37 10.53 -10.84
C ALA A 140 10.57 10.77 -9.33
N ASP A 141 10.86 12.02 -8.94
CA ASP A 141 11.08 12.38 -7.54
C ASP A 141 9.75 12.51 -6.78
N GLU A 142 8.76 13.18 -7.37
CA GLU A 142 7.47 13.43 -6.70
C GLU A 142 6.65 12.14 -6.50
N VAL A 143 6.64 11.25 -7.49
CA VAL A 143 6.03 9.91 -7.35
C VAL A 143 6.71 9.13 -6.25
N THR A 144 8.04 9.17 -6.18
CA THR A 144 8.78 8.44 -5.14
C THR A 144 8.43 8.94 -3.75
N TRP A 145 8.38 10.26 -3.58
CA TRP A 145 7.97 10.87 -2.31
C TRP A 145 6.53 10.48 -1.92
N PHE A 146 5.61 10.53 -2.89
CA PHE A 146 4.23 10.11 -2.69
C PHE A 146 4.13 8.63 -2.28
N LEU A 147 4.86 7.74 -2.97
CA LEU A 147 4.91 6.32 -2.63
C LEU A 147 5.54 6.08 -1.26
N GLU A 148 6.55 6.86 -0.86
CA GLU A 148 7.19 6.75 0.44
C GLU A 148 6.22 7.10 1.59
N GLU A 149 5.45 8.18 1.44
CA GLU A 149 4.45 8.56 2.43
C GLU A 149 3.29 7.54 2.49
N LYS A 150 2.82 7.09 1.31
CA LYS A 150 1.70 6.14 1.21
C LYS A 150 2.07 4.73 1.68
N SER A 151 3.23 4.22 1.31
CA SER A 151 3.69 2.90 1.76
C SER A 151 3.85 2.84 3.28
N LYS A 152 4.35 3.92 3.92
CA LYS A 152 4.55 3.97 5.37
C LYS A 152 3.25 3.76 6.15
N TRP A 153 2.17 4.46 5.81
CA TRP A 153 0.92 4.33 6.57
C TRP A 153 0.26 2.96 6.36
N ILE A 154 0.21 2.46 5.12
CA ILE A 154 -0.37 1.14 4.79
C ILE A 154 0.39 0.03 5.51
N THR A 155 1.73 0.06 5.42
CA THR A 155 2.60 -0.94 6.04
C THR A 155 2.42 -0.99 7.55
N ASN A 156 2.32 0.18 8.19
CA ASN A 156 2.09 0.27 9.63
C ASN A 156 0.75 -0.32 10.06
N ILE A 157 -0.32 -0.07 9.29
CA ILE A 157 -1.65 -0.64 9.55
C ILE A 157 -1.61 -2.17 9.38
N ALA A 158 -1.00 -2.67 8.31
CA ALA A 158 -0.90 -4.11 8.04
C ALA A 158 -0.16 -4.85 9.16
N ILE A 159 0.99 -4.32 9.63
CA ILE A 159 1.74 -4.91 10.76
C ILE A 159 0.90 -4.90 12.04
N SER A 160 0.14 -3.83 12.29
CA SER A 160 -0.71 -3.70 13.48
C SER A 160 -1.82 -4.75 13.50
N ILE A 161 -2.48 -4.99 12.36
CA ILE A 161 -3.51 -6.02 12.22
C ILE A 161 -2.91 -7.42 12.44
N ALA A 162 -1.77 -7.71 11.82
CA ALA A 162 -1.09 -8.99 11.98
C ALA A 162 -0.66 -9.26 13.45
N ALA A 163 -0.25 -8.21 14.17
CA ALA A 163 0.06 -8.33 15.59
C ALA A 163 -1.18 -8.67 16.42
N LEU A 164 -2.33 -8.05 16.15
CA LEU A 164 -3.60 -8.35 16.82
C LEU A 164 -4.04 -9.79 16.57
N GLU A 165 -3.92 -10.29 15.34
CA GLU A 165 -4.23 -11.68 15.03
C GLU A 165 -3.37 -12.66 15.83
N MET A 166 -2.08 -12.36 16.01
CA MET A 166 -1.17 -13.16 16.82
C MET A 166 -1.63 -13.21 18.29
N PHE A 167 -2.05 -12.08 18.87
CA PHE A 167 -2.61 -12.05 20.23
C PHE A 167 -3.90 -12.87 20.35
N ILE A 168 -4.81 -12.76 19.38
CA ILE A 168 -6.06 -13.52 19.36
C ILE A 168 -5.78 -15.03 19.28
N SER A 169 -4.79 -15.43 18.47
CA SER A 169 -4.35 -16.82 18.35
C SER A 169 -3.84 -17.37 19.69
N VAL A 170 -3.00 -16.60 20.39
CA VAL A 170 -2.44 -17.00 21.71
C VAL A 170 -3.55 -17.12 22.77
N LEU A 171 -4.46 -16.14 22.85
CA LEU A 171 -5.58 -16.17 23.79
C LEU A 171 -6.49 -17.38 23.54
N SER A 172 -6.73 -17.71 22.27
CA SER A 172 -7.52 -18.88 21.87
C SER A 172 -6.87 -20.19 22.35
N VAL A 173 -5.56 -20.32 22.20
CA VAL A 173 -4.81 -21.51 22.67
C VAL A 173 -4.88 -21.64 24.20
N ILE A 174 -4.74 -20.53 24.93
CA ILE A 174 -4.84 -20.51 26.40
C ILE A 174 -6.25 -20.93 26.84
N LEU A 175 -7.29 -20.39 26.19
CA LEU A 175 -8.68 -20.71 26.49
C LEU A 175 -8.98 -22.21 26.25
N VAL A 176 -8.53 -22.79 25.14
CA VAL A 176 -8.69 -24.23 24.87
C VAL A 176 -7.99 -25.08 25.92
N LYS A 177 -6.76 -24.70 26.33
CA LYS A 177 -6.04 -25.41 27.39
C LYS A 177 -6.74 -25.32 28.75
N ALA A 178 -7.37 -24.18 29.06
CA ALA A 178 -8.16 -24.01 30.27
C ALA A 178 -9.39 -24.93 30.27
N LEU A 179 -10.14 -25.00 29.15
CA LEU A 179 -11.32 -25.87 29.03
C LEU A 179 -10.97 -27.36 29.15
N GLN A 180 -9.89 -27.81 28.50
CA GLN A 180 -9.44 -29.21 28.60
C GLN A 180 -9.02 -29.62 30.02
N LYS A 181 -8.59 -28.65 30.83
CA LYS A 181 -8.23 -28.90 32.24
C LYS A 181 -9.49 -29.11 33.09
N GLU A 182 -10.52 -28.29 32.86
CA GLU A 182 -11.82 -28.42 33.53
C GLU A 182 -12.49 -29.77 33.22
N GLU A 183 -12.52 -30.19 31.95
CA GLU A 183 -13.12 -31.48 31.56
C GLU A 183 -12.43 -32.69 32.22
N LYS A 184 -11.10 -32.69 32.26
CA LYS A 184 -10.32 -33.75 32.92
C LYS A 184 -10.55 -33.80 34.43
N PHE A 185 -10.71 -32.65 35.06
CA PHE A 185 -11.02 -32.58 36.49
C PHE A 185 -12.43 -33.11 36.78
N ASN A 186 -13.40 -32.79 35.93
CA ASN A 186 -14.78 -33.26 36.07
C ASN A 186 -14.94 -34.77 35.82
N TYR A 187 -14.13 -35.36 34.93
CA TYR A 187 -14.15 -36.81 34.67
C TYR A 187 -13.58 -37.65 35.84
N ASN A 188 -12.64 -37.11 36.60
CA ASN A 188 -11.98 -37.82 37.71
C ASN A 188 -12.75 -37.75 39.05
N ARG A 189 -13.99 -37.25 39.03
CA ARG A 189 -14.87 -37.07 40.19
C ARG A 189 -16.09 -37.98 40.05
#